data_AF-A0A2D4IQC2-F1
#
_entry.id   AF-A0A2D4IQC2-F1
#
_cell.length_a   1.000
_cell.length_b   1.000
_cell.length_c   1.000
_cell.angle_alpha   90.00
_cell.angle_beta   90.00
_cell.angle_gamma   90.00
#
_symmetry.space_group_name_H-M   'P 1'
#
loop_
_entity.id
_entity.type
_entity.pdbx_description
1 polymer ?
#
loop_
_entity_poly.entity_id
_entity_poly.type
_entity_poly.pdbx_seq_one_letter_code
_entity_poly.pdbx_strand_id
1 'polypeptide(L)'
;MENLQQLQTLKELDLYDNQIRKIENLEALTGLEILDISFNILRNIEGLDPLTQLKKLFLVNNKISKIENLSNLQQLQMLELGSNRIRVRFVSQQHKSQPISRQCFQNKSELEYQK
;
A
#
# COMPACT_ATOMS: atom_id res chain seq x y z
N MET A 1 -22.28 -8.28 -9.55
CA MET A 1 -21.99 -8.28 -11.00
C MET A 1 -22.23 -9.70 -11.48
N GLU A 2 -23.35 -9.96 -12.15
CA GLU A 2 -23.66 -11.31 -12.65
C GLU A 2 -23.20 -11.42 -14.11
N ASN A 3 -22.77 -12.61 -14.53
CA ASN A 3 -22.34 -13.00 -15.91
C ASN A 3 -20.90 -12.72 -16.39
N LEU A 4 -19.95 -12.32 -15.53
CA LEU A 4 -18.54 -12.20 -15.94
C LEU A 4 -17.82 -13.56 -16.10
N GLN A 5 -18.42 -14.66 -15.62
CA GLN A 5 -17.75 -15.97 -15.56
C GLN A 5 -17.42 -16.59 -16.93
N GLN A 6 -18.05 -16.11 -18.01
CA GLN A 6 -17.83 -16.63 -19.37
C GLN A 6 -16.77 -15.85 -20.15
N LEU A 7 -16.29 -14.72 -19.61
CA LEU A 7 -15.42 -13.78 -20.34
C LEU A 7 -13.92 -14.08 -20.13
N GLN A 8 -13.52 -15.34 -20.27
CA GLN A 8 -12.14 -15.78 -20.01
C GLN A 8 -11.10 -15.13 -20.95
N THR A 9 -11.54 -14.63 -22.10
CA THR A 9 -10.69 -13.94 -23.10
C THR A 9 -10.60 -12.44 -22.87
N LEU A 10 -11.34 -11.88 -21.92
CA LEU A 10 -11.36 -10.43 -21.66
C LEU A 10 -9.98 -9.96 -21.21
N LYS A 11 -9.48 -8.91 -21.87
CA LYS A 11 -8.17 -8.31 -21.60
C LYS A 11 -8.25 -7.02 -20.82
N GLU A 12 -9.33 -6.28 -21.01
CA GLU A 12 -9.52 -4.97 -20.40
C GLU A 12 -10.93 -4.91 -19.82
N LEU A 13 -11.04 -4.43 -18.58
CA LEU A 13 -12.30 -4.25 -17.88
C LEU A 13 -12.31 -2.84 -17.27
N ASP A 14 -13.28 -2.05 -17.70
CA ASP A 14 -13.53 -0.69 -17.23
C ASP A 14 -14.77 -0.67 -16.33
N LEU A 15 -14.58 -0.30 -15.08
CA LEU A 15 -15.60 -0.11 -14.05
C LEU A 15 -15.54 1.32 -13.46
N TYR A 16 -15.00 2.27 -14.22
CA TYR A 16 -14.88 3.68 -13.86
C TYR A 16 -16.23 4.30 -13.46
N ASP A 17 -16.21 5.17 -12.46
CA ASP A 17 -17.36 5.98 -11.98
C ASP A 17 -18.61 5.16 -11.65
N ASN A 18 -18.44 4.23 -10.70
CA ASN A 18 -19.50 3.40 -10.18
C ASN A 18 -19.58 3.52 -8.65
N GLN A 19 -20.43 2.69 -8.02
CA GLN A 19 -20.59 2.65 -6.57
C GLN A 19 -20.05 1.35 -5.95
N ILE A 20 -19.00 0.78 -6.55
CA ILE A 20 -18.43 -0.49 -6.15
C ILE A 20 -17.74 -0.34 -4.79
N ARG A 21 -18.13 -1.20 -3.85
CA ARG A 21 -17.62 -1.25 -2.47
C ARG A 21 -16.62 -2.37 -2.24
N LYS A 22 -16.68 -3.40 -3.09
CA LYS A 22 -15.88 -4.62 -3.03
C LYS A 22 -15.64 -5.15 -4.44
N ILE A 23 -14.44 -5.68 -4.66
CA ILE A 23 -14.07 -6.36 -5.90
C ILE A 23 -14.44 -7.85 -5.70
N GLU A 24 -15.36 -8.34 -6.52
CA GLU A 24 -15.91 -9.70 -6.45
C GLU A 24 -16.48 -10.10 -7.80
N ASN A 25 -16.62 -11.41 -8.05
CA ASN A 25 -17.10 -11.98 -9.31
C ASN A 25 -16.11 -11.78 -10.49
N LEU A 26 -14.82 -11.60 -10.21
CA LEU A 26 -13.76 -11.49 -11.23
C LEU A 26 -12.91 -12.77 -11.33
N GLU A 27 -13.28 -13.86 -10.63
CA GLU A 27 -12.43 -15.05 -10.47
C GLU A 27 -12.17 -15.78 -11.79
N ALA A 28 -13.08 -15.65 -12.75
CA ALA A 28 -12.96 -16.25 -14.08
C ALA A 28 -12.11 -15.41 -15.06
N LEU A 29 -11.79 -14.15 -14.74
CA LEU A 29 -11.10 -13.23 -15.63
C LEU A 29 -9.56 -13.38 -15.54
N THR A 30 -9.08 -14.62 -15.51
CA THR A 30 -7.65 -14.94 -15.33
C THR A 30 -6.75 -14.39 -16.45
N GLY A 31 -7.34 -14.09 -17.61
CA GLY A 31 -6.66 -13.47 -18.75
C GLY A 31 -6.57 -11.94 -18.73
N LEU A 32 -7.16 -11.27 -17.74
CA LEU A 32 -7.29 -9.82 -17.67
C LEU A 32 -5.93 -9.14 -17.48
N GLU A 33 -5.67 -8.11 -18.28
CA GLU A 33 -4.40 -7.36 -18.29
C GLU A 33 -4.57 -5.92 -17.78
N ILE A 34 -5.74 -5.32 -17.98
CA ILE A 34 -6.06 -3.96 -17.54
C ILE A 34 -7.37 -3.96 -16.77
N LEU A 35 -7.34 -3.36 -15.58
CA LEU A 35 -8.50 -3.18 -14.74
C LEU A 35 -8.55 -1.74 -14.24
N ASP A 36 -9.61 -1.02 -14.62
CA ASP A 36 -9.91 0.30 -14.08
C ASP A 36 -11.13 0.23 -13.15
N ILE A 37 -10.93 0.52 -11.86
CA ILE A 37 -11.99 0.67 -10.85
C ILE A 37 -11.84 2.03 -10.16
N SER A 38 -11.40 3.04 -10.93
CA SER A 38 -11.28 4.40 -10.43
C SER A 38 -12.67 5.01 -10.19
N PHE A 39 -12.73 6.05 -9.36
CA PHE A 39 -13.97 6.76 -9.02
C PHE A 39 -15.03 5.81 -8.44
N ASN A 40 -14.63 5.01 -7.46
CA ASN A 40 -15.50 4.10 -6.73
C ASN A 40 -15.38 4.35 -5.21
N ILE A 41 -15.87 3.42 -4.38
CA ILE A 41 -15.89 3.57 -2.91
C ILE A 41 -15.23 2.40 -2.19
N LEU A 42 -14.22 1.79 -2.82
CA LEU A 42 -13.41 0.72 -2.25
C LEU A 42 -12.65 1.20 -1.02
N ARG A 43 -12.58 0.36 0.01
CA ARG A 43 -11.81 0.65 1.25
C ARG A 43 -10.55 -0.20 1.39
N ASN A 44 -10.57 -1.38 0.76
CA ASN A 44 -9.48 -2.35 0.78
C ASN A 44 -9.23 -2.82 -0.65
N ILE A 45 -8.01 -3.27 -0.91
CA ILE A 45 -7.67 -4.02 -2.10
C ILE A 45 -7.87 -5.50 -1.73
N GLU A 46 -8.81 -6.18 -2.37
CA GLU A 46 -9.14 -7.59 -2.15
C GLU A 46 -9.75 -8.18 -3.42
N GLY A 47 -9.88 -9.51 -3.53
CA GLY A 47 -10.54 -10.14 -4.68
C GLY A 47 -9.76 -10.11 -6.00
N LEU A 48 -8.47 -9.75 -5.95
CA LEU A 48 -7.58 -9.70 -7.13
C LEU A 48 -6.68 -10.93 -7.28
N ASP A 49 -6.69 -11.86 -6.30
CA ASP A 49 -5.82 -13.03 -6.29
C ASP A 49 -5.83 -13.87 -7.59
N PRO A 50 -6.98 -14.06 -8.27
CA PRO A 50 -7.02 -14.82 -9.52
C PRO A 50 -6.45 -14.08 -10.75
N LEU A 51 -6.26 -12.76 -10.67
CA LEU A 51 -5.90 -11.91 -11.81
C LEU A 51 -4.38 -11.85 -12.03
N THR A 52 -3.73 -13.01 -12.12
CA THR A 52 -2.26 -13.13 -12.17
C THR A 52 -1.63 -12.48 -13.42
N GLN A 53 -2.41 -12.27 -14.48
CA GLN A 53 -1.98 -11.64 -15.73
C GLN A 53 -2.12 -10.11 -15.74
N LEU A 54 -2.60 -9.50 -14.64
CA LEU A 54 -2.88 -8.08 -14.58
C LEU A 54 -1.58 -7.26 -14.69
N LYS A 55 -1.53 -6.34 -15.67
CA LYS A 55 -0.39 -5.46 -15.94
C LYS A 55 -0.65 -4.04 -15.48
N LYS A 56 -1.89 -3.57 -15.57
CA LYS A 56 -2.29 -2.20 -15.18
C LYS A 56 -3.51 -2.24 -14.27
N LEU A 57 -3.40 -1.60 -13.12
CA LEU A 57 -4.46 -1.48 -12.13
C LEU A 57 -4.68 -0.02 -11.75
N PHE A 58 -5.85 0.51 -12.07
CA PHE A 58 -6.25 1.87 -11.73
C PHE A 58 -7.28 1.85 -10.60
N LEU A 59 -6.95 2.48 -9.48
CA LEU A 59 -7.75 2.57 -8.27
C LEU A 59 -7.90 4.02 -7.81
N VAL A 60 -7.79 4.98 -8.74
CA VAL A 60 -7.79 6.41 -8.46
C VAL A 60 -9.14 6.82 -7.84
N ASN A 61 -9.11 7.75 -6.88
CA ASN A 61 -10.31 8.29 -6.25
C ASN A 61 -11.21 7.22 -5.60
N ASN A 62 -10.61 6.42 -4.72
CA ASN A 62 -11.28 5.47 -3.83
C ASN A 62 -11.06 5.86 -2.35
N LYS A 63 -11.38 4.97 -1.41
CA LYS A 63 -11.22 5.17 0.04
C LYS A 63 -10.20 4.22 0.66
N ILE A 64 -9.24 3.73 -0.14
CA ILE A 64 -8.25 2.73 0.29
C ILE A 64 -7.29 3.35 1.30
N SER A 65 -7.05 2.66 2.41
CA SER A 65 -6.20 3.17 3.51
C SER A 65 -4.86 2.45 3.65
N LYS A 66 -4.72 1.28 3.04
CA LYS A 66 -3.54 0.43 3.07
C LYS A 66 -3.31 -0.20 1.71
N ILE A 67 -2.04 -0.38 1.37
CA ILE A 67 -1.61 -1.11 0.18
C ILE A 67 -1.27 -2.52 0.63
N GLU A 68 -2.13 -3.49 0.33
CA GLU A 68 -2.01 -4.90 0.71
C GLU A 68 -2.70 -5.77 -0.36
N ASN A 69 -2.52 -7.10 -0.29
CA ASN A 69 -3.15 -8.07 -1.20
C ASN A 69 -2.80 -7.89 -2.70
N LEU A 70 -1.57 -7.46 -2.99
CA LEU A 70 -1.04 -7.33 -4.36
C LEU A 70 0.05 -8.36 -4.70
N SER A 71 0.41 -9.24 -3.77
CA SER A 71 1.55 -10.16 -3.92
C SER A 71 1.41 -11.15 -5.08
N ASN A 72 0.17 -11.47 -5.47
CA ASN A 72 -0.13 -12.41 -6.55
C ASN A 72 -0.10 -11.74 -7.95
N LEU A 73 -0.07 -10.41 -8.02
CA LEU A 73 -0.05 -9.65 -9.27
C LEU A 73 1.38 -9.50 -9.81
N GLN A 74 2.03 -10.63 -10.11
CA GLN A 74 3.45 -10.67 -10.49
C GLN A 74 3.76 -9.96 -11.81
N GLN A 75 2.76 -9.77 -12.67
CA GLN A 75 2.88 -9.09 -13.95
C GLN A 75 2.57 -7.58 -13.87
N LEU A 76 2.26 -7.05 -12.68
CA LEU A 76 1.82 -5.67 -12.52
C LEU A 76 2.97 -4.69 -12.82
N GLN A 77 2.76 -3.84 -13.82
CA GLN A 77 3.70 -2.84 -14.29
C GLN A 77 3.27 -1.42 -13.90
N MET A 78 1.96 -1.21 -13.71
CA MET A 78 1.39 0.09 -13.40
C MET A 78 0.30 -0.05 -12.33
N LEU A 79 0.44 0.74 -11.26
CA LEU A 79 -0.50 0.83 -10.16
C LEU A 79 -0.78 2.30 -9.85
N GLU A 80 -2.03 2.73 -10.07
CA GLU A 80 -2.45 4.10 -9.74
C GLU A 80 -3.36 4.12 -8.51
N LEU A 81 -2.90 4.79 -7.46
CA LEU A 81 -3.59 4.90 -6.17
C LEU A 81 -3.87 6.37 -5.79
N GLY A 82 -3.83 7.29 -6.75
CA GLY A 82 -4.11 8.71 -6.53
C GLY A 82 -5.46 8.94 -5.82
N SER A 83 -5.54 10.00 -5.00
CA SER A 83 -6.77 10.38 -4.31
C SER A 83 -7.39 9.26 -3.44
N ASN A 84 -6.55 8.47 -2.76
CA ASN A 84 -6.96 7.51 -1.73
C ASN A 84 -6.67 8.03 -0.31
N ARG A 85 -6.89 7.19 0.72
CA ARG A 85 -6.71 7.52 2.15
C ARG A 85 -5.46 6.85 2.74
N ILE A 86 -4.44 6.61 1.92
CA ILE A 86 -3.20 5.94 2.31
C ILE A 86 -2.40 6.90 3.20
N ARG A 87 -2.07 6.46 4.41
CA ARG A 87 -1.32 7.25 5.40
C ARG A 87 -0.10 6.47 5.89
N VAL A 88 1.07 7.09 5.82
CA VAL A 88 2.28 6.57 6.45
C VAL A 88 2.28 7.02 7.91
N ARG A 89 2.36 6.08 8.86
CA ARG A 89 2.63 6.40 10.26
C ARG A 89 4.14 6.40 10.48
N PHE A 90 4.71 7.56 10.79
CA PHE A 90 6.06 7.62 11.32
C PHE A 90 6.01 7.18 12.78
N VAL A 91 6.62 6.03 13.09
CA VAL A 91 6.88 5.67 14.47
C VAL A 91 8.10 6.47 14.90
N SER A 92 7.91 7.55 15.66
CA SER A 92 9.02 8.22 16.31
C SER A 92 9.64 7.25 17.32
N GLN A 93 10.84 6.77 17.03
CA GLN A 93 11.66 6.03 18.00
C GLN A 93 11.89 6.96 19.20
N GLN A 94 11.20 6.75 20.31
CA GLN A 94 11.62 7.35 21.57
C GLN A 94 12.92 6.65 21.97
N HIS A 95 14.04 7.36 21.83
CA HIS A 95 15.31 6.94 22.42
C HIS A 95 15.07 6.75 23.93
N LYS A 96 15.08 5.49 24.39
CA LYS A 96 15.22 5.16 25.80
C LYS A 96 16.59 5.66 26.24
N SER A 97 16.66 6.86 26.81
CA SER A 97 17.85 7.30 27.54
C SER A 97 18.06 6.35 28.72
N GLN A 98 19.09 5.52 28.67
CA GLN A 98 19.59 4.83 29.85
C GLN A 98 20.08 5.88 30.86
N PRO A 99 19.82 5.69 32.17
CA PRO A 99 20.38 6.60 33.17
C PRO A 99 21.90 6.43 33.19
N ILE A 100 22.62 7.56 33.05
CA ILE A 100 24.07 7.60 33.23
C ILE A 100 24.35 7.24 34.69
N SER A 101 24.80 6.02 34.95
CA SER A 101 25.37 5.66 36.25
C SER A 101 26.63 6.48 36.46
N ARG A 102 26.64 7.27 37.54
CA ARG A 102 27.80 8.03 38.00
C ARG A 102 28.99 7.09 38.21
N GLN A 103 30.02 7.15 37.36
CA GLN A 103 31.33 6.63 37.71
C GLN A 103 32.43 7.48 37.06
N CYS A 104 33.16 8.19 37.92
CA CYS A 104 34.55 8.60 37.83
C CYS A 104 35.16 8.94 36.46
N PHE A 105 35.47 10.23 36.27
CA PHE A 105 36.78 10.64 35.76
C PHE A 105 37.37 11.68 36.72
N GLN A 106 38.12 11.21 37.71
CA GLN A 106 39.19 12.01 38.30
C GLN A 106 40.39 11.89 37.36
N ASN A 107 40.65 12.94 36.62
CA ASN A 107 41.89 13.27 35.93
C ASN A 107 41.90 14.81 35.88
N LYS A 108 43.00 15.53 36.07
CA LYS A 108 44.37 15.27 36.53
C LYS A 108 44.92 16.70 36.67
N SER A 109 45.79 16.93 37.64
CA SER A 109 46.95 17.86 37.59
C SER A 109 46.95 19.05 36.62
N GLU A 110 47.30 20.22 37.18
CA GLU A 110 47.97 21.35 36.52
C GLU A 110 47.12 22.29 35.64
N LEU A 111 46.79 23.46 36.18
CA LEU A 111 47.43 24.70 35.71
C LEU A 111 47.31 25.79 36.79
N GLU A 112 48.47 26.25 37.25
CA GLU A 112 48.67 27.50 37.97
C GLU A 112 48.24 28.72 37.13
N TYR A 113 48.19 29.87 37.82
CA TYR A 113 48.35 31.23 37.29
C TYR A 113 47.09 31.90 36.71
N GLN A 114 46.38 32.71 37.52
CA GLN A 114 46.51 34.18 37.49
C GLN A 114 45.61 34.89 38.52
N LYS A 115 46.29 35.71 39.35
CA LYS A 115 45.86 36.83 40.23
C LYS A 115 45.15 36.51 41.54
#